data_AF-A0A8S3TNC4-F1
#
_entry.id   AF-A0A8S3TNC4-F1
#
_cell.length_a   1.000
_cell.length_b   1.000
_cell.length_c   1.000
_cell.angle_alpha   90.00
_cell.angle_beta   90.00
_cell.angle_gamma   90.00
#
_symmetry.space_group_name_H-M   'P 1'
#
loop_
_entity.id
_entity.type
_entity.pdbx_description
1 polymer ?
#
loop_
_entity_poly.entity_id
_entity_poly.type
_entity_poly.pdbx_seq_one_letter_code
_entity_poly.pdbx_strand_id
1 'polypeptide(L)'
;MWMVVLCSLILVLVYYIISPFIRSYGVKDVVVHRGTGTYILDHPDGMVNGTLAWSQHGQDRYIDKFLHGKRNGFFVEIGGYDGEDYSNTLFLEKERGWTGLLVEANPYMYQIMLKKDRRCYMANACISNSEPYMTLIVAGALTSVKETLTDDQRRRLKNVKKYGKADHWSHAGEKITVQCYSLLSLLKEIGQRRVDYFRLT
;
A
#
# COMPACT_ATOMS: atom_id res chain seq x y z
N MET A 1 36.56 21.67 4.48
CA MET A 1 35.67 21.80 5.67
C MET A 1 34.55 22.81 5.39
N TRP A 2 33.76 22.61 4.33
CA TRP A 2 32.66 23.51 3.90
C TRP A 2 31.55 22.75 3.13
N MET A 3 31.41 21.44 3.33
CA MET A 3 30.39 20.60 2.65
C MET A 3 29.40 19.91 3.59
N VAL A 4 29.48 20.15 4.91
CA VAL A 4 28.62 19.47 5.90
C VAL A 4 27.45 20.35 6.37
N VAL A 5 27.38 21.63 5.96
CA VAL A 5 26.37 22.57 6.47
C VAL A 5 25.15 22.72 5.54
N LEU A 6 25.23 22.30 4.26
CA LEU A 6 24.10 22.48 3.33
C LEU A 6 23.05 21.36 3.36
N CYS A 7 23.38 20.17 3.88
CA CYS A 7 22.43 19.04 3.89
C CYS A 7 21.44 19.07 5.06
N SER A 8 21.71 19.89 6.08
CA SER A 8 20.88 20.03 7.29
C SER A 8 19.75 21.07 7.13
N LEU A 9 19.80 21.91 6.10
CA LEU A 9 18.81 22.98 5.87
C LEU A 9 17.60 22.52 5.04
N ILE A 10 17.71 21.44 4.27
CA ILE A 10 16.57 20.86 3.52
C ILE A 10 15.67 20.00 4.43
N LEU A 11 16.22 19.45 5.52
CA LEU A 11 15.46 18.67 6.52
C LEU A 11 14.66 19.54 7.50
N VAL A 12 15.02 20.81 7.68
CA VAL A 12 14.30 21.73 8.60
C VAL A 12 13.15 22.46 7.89
N LEU A 13 13.21 22.61 6.56
CA LEU A 13 12.16 23.29 5.78
C LEU A 13 10.90 22.45 5.54
N VAL A 14 10.96 21.12 5.69
CA VAL A 14 9.76 20.27 5.70
C VAL A 14 9.02 20.38 7.05
N TYR A 15 9.69 20.82 8.11
CA TYR A 15 9.10 20.92 9.46
C TYR A 15 8.35 22.24 9.72
N TYR A 16 8.56 23.30 8.93
CA TYR A 16 8.00 24.64 9.21
C TYR A 16 6.94 25.14 8.22
N ILE A 17 6.52 24.33 7.24
CA ILE A 17 5.34 24.62 6.40
C ILE A 17 4.22 23.62 6.73
N ILE A 18 3.90 23.49 8.02
CA ILE A 18 2.64 22.91 8.48
C ILE A 18 1.82 24.08 9.01
N SER A 19 1.17 24.77 8.07
CA SER A 19 0.15 25.79 8.34
C SER A 19 -0.99 25.21 9.19
N PRO A 20 -1.59 25.97 10.12
CA PRO A 20 -2.65 25.50 11.02
C PRO A 20 -4.01 25.41 10.33
N PHE A 21 -4.07 24.76 9.15
CA PHE A 21 -5.30 24.59 8.38
C PHE A 21 -5.49 23.16 7.86
N ILE A 22 -5.01 22.16 8.62
CA ILE A 22 -5.53 20.79 8.45
C ILE A 22 -6.79 20.71 9.31
N ARG A 23 -7.95 20.87 8.67
CA ARG A 23 -9.21 20.37 9.23
C ARG A 23 -9.02 18.86 9.38
N SER A 24 -8.60 18.41 10.56
CA SER A 24 -8.68 16.99 10.90
C SER A 24 -10.16 16.69 11.00
N TYR A 25 -10.75 16.17 9.92
CA TYR A 25 -11.99 15.45 10.04
C TYR A 25 -11.78 14.45 11.19
N GLY A 26 -12.61 14.58 12.23
CA GLY A 26 -12.44 13.84 13.48
C GLY A 26 -12.17 12.37 13.17
N VAL A 27 -11.14 11.82 13.81
CA VAL A 27 -10.78 10.40 13.72
C VAL A 27 -11.98 9.60 14.21
N LYS A 28 -12.89 9.23 13.30
CA LYS A 28 -13.76 8.08 13.53
C LYS A 28 -12.86 6.86 13.44
N ASP A 29 -12.94 6.02 14.46
CA ASP A 29 -12.07 4.86 14.73
C ASP A 29 -11.55 4.22 13.45
N VAL A 30 -10.29 4.52 13.10
CA VAL A 30 -9.60 3.87 12.00
C VAL A 30 -9.42 2.41 12.43
N VAL A 31 -10.05 1.48 11.71
CA VAL A 31 -9.81 0.07 11.97
C VAL A 31 -8.55 -0.36 11.22
N VAL A 32 -7.48 -0.56 11.97
CA VAL A 32 -6.26 -1.20 11.48
C VAL A 32 -6.18 -2.62 12.02
N HIS A 33 -6.07 -3.60 11.13
CA HIS A 33 -5.84 -4.99 11.50
C HIS A 33 -4.34 -5.27 11.60
N ARG A 34 -3.92 -6.10 12.57
CA ARG A 34 -2.55 -6.60 12.71
C ARG A 34 -2.58 -8.11 12.48
N GLY A 35 -1.96 -8.58 11.41
CA GLY A 35 -1.82 -10.01 11.17
C GLY A 35 -0.74 -10.62 12.08
N THR A 36 -0.86 -11.92 12.32
CA THR A 36 -0.02 -12.64 13.28
C THR A 36 1.32 -13.09 12.65
N GLY A 37 1.36 -13.21 11.33
CA GLY A 37 2.54 -13.67 10.60
C GLY A 37 2.58 -15.18 10.41
N THR A 38 1.43 -15.85 10.29
CA THR A 38 1.39 -17.26 9.86
C THR A 38 1.64 -17.44 8.37
N TYR A 39 1.44 -16.38 7.56
CA TYR A 39 1.70 -16.35 6.11
C TYR A 39 0.95 -17.44 5.33
N ILE A 40 -0.38 -17.31 5.25
CA ILE A 40 -1.23 -18.19 4.44
C ILE A 40 -1.17 -17.71 2.98
N LEU A 41 -0.09 -18.08 2.30
CA LEU A 41 0.29 -17.61 0.97
C LEU A 41 -0.04 -18.64 -0.13
N ASP A 42 -0.51 -18.18 -1.28
CA ASP A 42 -0.74 -19.00 -2.47
C ASP A 42 0.60 -19.35 -3.17
N HIS A 43 1.56 -18.45 -3.04
CA HIS A 43 2.92 -18.50 -3.57
C HIS A 43 3.94 -18.31 -2.43
N PRO A 44 4.08 -19.30 -1.51
CA PRO A 44 4.90 -19.16 -0.31
C PRO A 44 6.38 -18.93 -0.59
N ASP A 45 6.87 -19.35 -1.76
CA ASP A 45 8.28 -19.24 -2.17
C ASP A 45 8.51 -18.19 -3.26
N GLY A 46 7.52 -17.32 -3.50
CA GLY A 46 7.55 -16.30 -4.56
C GLY A 46 6.73 -16.68 -5.79
N MET A 47 6.40 -15.68 -6.60
CA MET A 47 5.58 -15.85 -7.81
C MET A 47 6.35 -16.52 -8.96
N VAL A 48 7.68 -16.40 -8.96
CA VAL A 48 8.54 -17.03 -9.98
C VAL A 48 9.34 -18.14 -9.31
N ASN A 49 9.16 -19.35 -9.82
CA ASN A 49 9.73 -20.56 -9.22
C ASN A 49 11.26 -20.45 -9.07
N GLY A 50 11.77 -20.75 -7.88
CA GLY A 50 13.19 -20.61 -7.54
C GLY A 50 13.64 -19.17 -7.25
N THR A 51 12.71 -18.21 -7.12
CA THR A 51 13.03 -16.84 -6.72
C THR A 51 12.14 -16.39 -5.57
N LEU A 52 12.73 -15.87 -4.49
CA LEU A 52 12.00 -15.21 -3.41
C LEU A 52 11.58 -13.80 -3.86
N ALA A 53 10.67 -13.72 -4.84
CA ALA A 53 10.19 -12.47 -5.42
C ALA A 53 8.67 -12.52 -5.67
N TRP A 54 7.97 -11.50 -5.18
CA TRP A 54 6.53 -11.30 -5.33
C TRP A 54 6.21 -10.04 -6.15
N SER A 55 7.14 -9.10 -6.23
CA SER A 55 6.89 -7.84 -6.93
C SER A 55 6.75 -8.02 -8.44
N GLN A 56 5.99 -7.11 -9.06
CA GLN A 56 5.97 -7.04 -10.51
C GLN A 56 7.37 -6.64 -11.02
N HIS A 57 7.93 -7.42 -11.94
CA HIS A 57 9.24 -7.13 -12.56
C HIS A 57 10.45 -7.12 -11.59
N GLY A 58 10.35 -7.71 -10.40
CA GLY A 58 11.51 -7.90 -9.49
C GLY A 58 11.98 -6.63 -8.76
N GLN A 59 11.08 -5.67 -8.57
CA GLN A 59 11.29 -4.45 -7.80
C GLN A 59 11.73 -4.71 -6.36
N ASP A 60 11.16 -5.71 -5.68
CA ASP A 60 11.52 -6.13 -4.32
C ASP A 60 13.02 -6.42 -4.16
N ARG A 61 13.62 -7.14 -5.11
CA ARG A 61 15.06 -7.41 -5.14
C ARG A 61 15.90 -6.15 -5.38
N TYR A 62 15.40 -5.25 -6.25
CA TYR A 62 16.07 -3.98 -6.49
C TYR A 62 16.05 -3.10 -5.22
N ILE A 63 14.91 -3.01 -4.54
CA ILE A 63 14.73 -2.27 -3.29
C ILE A 63 15.65 -2.83 -2.22
N ASP A 64 15.71 -4.15 -2.06
CA ASP A 64 16.61 -4.79 -1.10
C ASP A 64 18.08 -4.42 -1.34
N LYS A 65 18.52 -4.50 -2.60
CA LYS A 65 19.87 -4.08 -2.99
C LYS A 65 20.11 -2.60 -2.73
N PHE A 66 19.15 -1.75 -3.08
CA PHE A 66 19.22 -0.30 -2.88
C PHE A 66 19.30 0.07 -1.38
N LEU A 67 18.59 -0.67 -0.54
CA LEU A 67 18.62 -0.53 0.91
C LEU A 67 19.78 -1.30 1.56
N HIS A 68 20.73 -1.80 0.77
CA HIS A 68 21.91 -2.53 1.22
C HIS A 68 21.57 -3.71 2.14
N GLY A 69 20.48 -4.43 1.85
CA GLY A 69 20.06 -5.59 2.65
C GLY A 69 19.61 -5.22 4.06
N LYS A 70 19.15 -3.98 4.28
CA LYS A 70 18.67 -3.50 5.58
C LYS A 70 17.63 -4.46 6.17
N ARG A 71 17.75 -4.73 7.47
CA ARG A 71 16.83 -5.56 8.24
C ARG A 71 16.01 -4.72 9.22
N ASN A 72 14.89 -5.28 9.67
CA ASN A 72 14.04 -4.71 10.72
C ASN A 72 13.57 -3.26 10.42
N GLY A 73 13.31 -2.94 9.15
CA GLY A 73 12.75 -1.66 8.75
C GLY A 73 11.23 -1.63 8.85
N PHE A 74 10.66 -0.44 8.61
CA PHE A 74 9.22 -0.24 8.47
C PHE A 74 8.84 0.20 7.06
N PHE A 75 7.91 -0.51 6.41
CA PHE A 75 7.38 -0.11 5.11
C PHE A 75 5.97 0.45 5.18
N VAL A 76 5.59 1.24 4.18
CA VAL A 76 4.20 1.58 3.87
C VAL A 76 3.96 1.25 2.40
N GLU A 77 2.95 0.44 2.10
CA GLU A 77 2.54 0.09 0.74
C GLU A 77 1.06 0.43 0.56
N ILE A 78 0.79 1.41 -0.30
CA ILE A 78 -0.54 1.86 -0.68
C ILE A 78 -0.92 1.19 -2.01
N GLY A 79 -2.06 0.52 -2.03
CA GLY A 79 -2.45 -0.39 -3.10
C GLY A 79 -1.86 -1.79 -2.89
N GLY A 80 -2.04 -2.36 -1.70
CA GLY A 80 -1.51 -3.68 -1.34
C GLY A 80 -2.23 -4.87 -2.02
N TYR A 81 -3.28 -4.61 -2.79
CA TYR A 81 -4.03 -5.60 -3.56
C TYR A 81 -4.52 -6.77 -2.68
N ASP A 82 -4.20 -8.01 -3.03
CA ASP A 82 -4.58 -9.22 -2.30
C ASP A 82 -3.59 -9.58 -1.19
N GLY A 83 -2.60 -8.72 -0.93
CA GLY A 83 -1.58 -8.90 0.09
C GLY A 83 -0.38 -9.75 -0.34
N GLU A 84 -0.38 -10.35 -1.52
CA GLU A 84 0.68 -11.26 -1.94
C GLU A 84 1.14 -10.97 -3.37
N ASP A 85 0.23 -11.05 -4.33
CA ASP A 85 0.53 -10.86 -5.74
C ASP A 85 1.01 -9.43 -5.98
N TYR A 86 2.12 -9.32 -6.70
CA TYR A 86 2.78 -8.06 -7.03
C TYR A 86 3.29 -7.26 -5.82
N SER A 87 3.33 -7.85 -4.62
CA SER A 87 3.76 -7.12 -3.41
C SER A 87 5.23 -6.72 -3.48
N ASN A 88 5.51 -5.44 -3.23
CA ASN A 88 6.86 -4.91 -3.15
C ASN A 88 7.51 -5.10 -1.78
N THR A 89 6.73 -5.53 -0.78
CA THR A 89 7.15 -5.51 0.63
C THR A 89 7.18 -6.89 1.27
N LEU A 90 6.52 -7.90 0.69
CA LEU A 90 6.46 -9.24 1.26
C LEU A 90 7.84 -9.89 1.42
N PHE A 91 8.74 -9.68 0.44
CA PHE A 91 10.14 -10.09 0.55
C PHE A 91 10.85 -9.44 1.75
N LEU A 92 10.70 -8.12 1.93
CA LEU A 92 11.33 -7.39 3.04
C LEU A 92 10.78 -7.90 4.39
N GLU A 93 9.48 -8.19 4.44
CA GLU A 93 8.79 -8.70 5.63
C GLU A 93 9.31 -10.09 6.04
N LYS A 94 9.29 -11.05 5.10
CA LYS A 94 9.68 -12.44 5.36
C LYS A 94 11.19 -12.60 5.53
N GLU A 95 11.97 -12.07 4.59
CA GLU A 95 13.40 -12.37 4.48
C GLU A 95 14.28 -11.39 5.26
N ARG A 96 13.83 -10.13 5.38
CA ARG A 96 14.58 -9.06 6.07
C ARG A 96 14.02 -8.75 7.46
N GLY A 97 12.94 -9.38 7.88
CA GLY A 97 12.35 -9.17 9.20
C GLY A 97 11.67 -7.82 9.36
N TRP A 98 11.28 -7.19 8.25
CA TRP A 98 10.54 -5.92 8.29
C TRP A 98 9.13 -6.15 8.84
N THR A 99 8.49 -5.05 9.22
CA THR A 99 7.04 -4.95 9.37
C THR A 99 6.58 -3.68 8.66
N GLY A 100 5.29 -3.40 8.62
CA GLY A 100 4.83 -2.25 7.86
C GLY A 100 3.32 -2.07 7.90
N LEU A 101 2.83 -1.16 7.07
CA LEU A 101 1.41 -0.89 6.85
C LEU A 101 1.06 -1.12 5.38
N LEU A 102 0.12 -2.03 5.14
CA LEU A 102 -0.58 -2.19 3.87
C LEU A 102 -1.89 -1.39 3.91
N VAL A 103 -2.16 -0.65 2.85
CA VAL A 103 -3.43 0.04 2.67
C VAL A 103 -4.03 -0.40 1.35
N GLU A 104 -5.28 -0.85 1.37
CA GLU A 104 -6.01 -1.23 0.17
C GLU A 104 -7.39 -0.59 0.18
N ALA A 105 -7.73 0.13 -0.90
CA ALA A 105 -8.99 0.85 -0.97
C ALA A 105 -10.13 -0.09 -1.43
N ASN A 106 -9.83 -1.07 -2.27
CA ASN A 106 -10.78 -2.08 -2.71
C ASN A 106 -11.12 -3.06 -1.55
N PRO A 107 -12.33 -3.02 -0.98
CA PRO A 107 -12.70 -3.85 0.16
C PRO A 107 -12.66 -5.34 -0.18
N TYR A 108 -12.92 -5.73 -1.43
CA TYR A 108 -12.86 -7.13 -1.84
C TYR A 108 -11.43 -7.65 -1.79
N MET A 109 -10.45 -6.84 -2.23
CA MET A 109 -9.03 -7.21 -2.18
C MET A 109 -8.47 -7.15 -0.77
N TYR A 110 -8.91 -6.17 0.03
CA TYR A 110 -8.62 -6.14 1.45
C TYR A 110 -9.08 -7.41 2.18
N GLN A 111 -10.26 -7.96 1.88
CA GLN A 111 -10.72 -9.21 2.50
C GLN A 111 -9.85 -10.43 2.12
N ILE A 112 -9.29 -10.46 0.91
CA ILE A 112 -8.31 -11.49 0.52
C ILE A 112 -6.98 -11.26 1.26
N MET A 113 -6.51 -10.01 1.30
CA MET A 113 -5.30 -9.61 2.02
C MET A 113 -5.30 -10.03 3.48
N LEU A 114 -6.43 -9.84 4.19
CA LEU A 114 -6.56 -10.26 5.58
C LEU A 114 -6.30 -11.75 5.78
N LYS A 115 -6.71 -12.59 4.82
CA LYS A 115 -6.52 -14.05 4.89
C LYS A 115 -5.07 -14.46 4.74
N LYS A 116 -4.22 -13.62 4.13
CA LYS A 116 -2.77 -13.89 4.01
C LYS A 116 -2.05 -13.87 5.35
N ASP A 117 -2.66 -13.25 6.38
CA ASP A 117 -2.15 -13.15 7.76
C ASP A 117 -0.67 -12.76 7.84
N ARG A 118 -0.31 -11.74 7.05
CA ARG A 118 1.02 -11.13 7.05
C ARG A 118 1.34 -10.49 8.40
N ARG A 119 2.62 -10.48 8.80
CA ARG A 119 3.10 -9.84 10.03
C ARG A 119 3.25 -8.33 9.86
N CYS A 120 2.17 -7.68 9.43
CA CYS A 120 2.09 -6.25 9.20
C CYS A 120 0.72 -5.71 9.62
N TYR A 121 0.61 -4.39 9.62
CA TYR A 121 -0.65 -3.69 9.77
C TYR A 121 -1.36 -3.62 8.40
N MET A 122 -2.68 -3.67 8.40
CA MET A 122 -3.53 -3.67 7.21
C MET A 122 -4.74 -2.76 7.45
N ALA A 123 -5.05 -1.90 6.48
CA ALA A 123 -6.21 -1.00 6.57
C ALA A 123 -6.99 -0.96 5.25
N ASN A 124 -8.33 -1.02 5.34
CA ASN A 124 -9.20 -0.76 4.20
C ASN A 124 -9.50 0.74 4.11
N ALA A 125 -8.78 1.44 3.24
CA ALA A 125 -8.88 2.89 3.14
C ALA A 125 -8.38 3.40 1.79
N CYS A 126 -8.92 4.54 1.34
CA CYS A 126 -8.18 5.42 0.44
C CYS A 126 -7.30 6.40 1.23
N ILE A 127 -6.23 6.89 0.62
CA ILE A 127 -5.37 7.92 1.24
C ILE A 127 -5.73 9.28 0.67
N SER A 128 -6.15 10.20 1.54
CA SER A 128 -6.42 11.59 1.17
C SER A 128 -6.29 12.52 2.36
N ASN A 129 -5.83 13.75 2.11
CA ASN A 129 -5.76 14.81 3.11
C ASN A 129 -6.96 15.76 3.06
N SER A 130 -7.71 15.78 1.95
CA SER A 130 -8.80 16.73 1.72
C SER A 130 -10.15 16.06 1.59
N GLU A 131 -10.20 14.91 0.91
CA GLU A 131 -11.43 14.20 0.62
C GLU A 131 -11.72 13.18 1.71
N PRO A 132 -12.89 13.20 2.36
CA PRO A 132 -13.28 12.16 3.31
C PRO A 132 -13.68 10.86 2.63
N TYR A 133 -14.07 10.89 1.35
CA TYR A 133 -14.47 9.72 0.59
C TYR A 133 -14.04 9.83 -0.87
N MET A 134 -13.78 8.70 -1.53
CA MET A 134 -13.54 8.63 -2.97
C MET A 134 -14.36 7.52 -3.61
N THR A 135 -14.75 7.72 -4.87
CA THR A 135 -15.43 6.69 -5.66
C THR A 135 -14.41 5.93 -6.51
N LEU A 136 -14.35 4.61 -6.34
CA LEU A 136 -13.48 3.72 -7.12
C LEU A 136 -14.30 2.95 -8.15
N ILE A 137 -13.69 2.62 -9.28
CA ILE A 137 -14.17 1.57 -10.18
C ILE A 137 -13.35 0.31 -9.91
N VAL A 138 -14.00 -0.73 -9.41
CA VAL A 138 -13.39 -2.01 -9.06
C VAL A 138 -12.93 -2.73 -10.32
N ALA A 139 -11.69 -3.23 -10.32
CA ALA A 139 -11.14 -4.02 -11.42
C ALA A 139 -9.88 -4.79 -11.00
N GLY A 140 -9.96 -5.58 -9.92
CA GLY A 140 -8.81 -6.30 -9.38
C GLY A 140 -7.62 -5.35 -9.16
N ALA A 141 -6.43 -5.74 -9.64
CA ALA A 141 -5.21 -4.92 -9.60
C ALA A 141 -5.26 -3.62 -10.43
N LEU A 142 -6.32 -3.42 -11.23
CA LEU A 142 -6.55 -2.20 -12.02
C LEU A 142 -7.59 -1.26 -11.39
N THR A 143 -8.03 -1.55 -10.16
CA THR A 143 -9.00 -0.70 -9.44
C THR A 143 -8.48 0.74 -9.38
N SER A 144 -9.32 1.71 -9.74
CA SER A 144 -8.88 3.10 -9.94
C SER A 144 -9.92 4.09 -9.47
N VAL A 145 -9.48 5.27 -9.03
CA VAL A 145 -10.37 6.40 -8.67
C VAL A 145 -11.08 6.89 -9.93
N LYS A 146 -12.41 6.99 -9.87
CA LYS A 146 -13.27 7.30 -11.02
C LYS A 146 -12.91 8.62 -11.69
N GLU A 147 -12.57 9.62 -10.88
CA GLU A 147 -12.29 10.99 -11.31
C GLU A 147 -10.94 11.11 -12.05
N THR A 148 -9.99 10.22 -11.79
CA THR A 148 -8.63 10.27 -12.36
C THR A 148 -8.36 9.20 -13.42
N LEU A 149 -9.41 8.55 -13.91
CA LEU A 149 -9.29 7.51 -14.94
C LEU A 149 -8.67 8.06 -16.23
N THR A 150 -7.49 7.55 -16.54
CA THR A 150 -6.85 7.73 -17.85
C THR A 150 -7.63 7.00 -18.95
N ASP A 151 -7.45 7.42 -20.20
CA ASP A 151 -8.07 6.74 -21.35
C ASP A 151 -7.63 5.28 -21.48
N ASP A 152 -6.39 4.98 -21.12
CA ASP A 152 -5.88 3.61 -21.12
C ASP A 152 -6.56 2.76 -20.03
N GLN A 153 -6.66 3.27 -18.80
CA GLN A 153 -7.42 2.61 -17.74
C GLN A 153 -8.88 2.41 -18.15
N ARG A 154 -9.52 3.43 -18.72
CA ARG A 154 -10.90 3.34 -19.21
C ARG A 154 -11.06 2.24 -20.27
N ARG A 155 -10.11 2.11 -21.20
CA ARG A 155 -10.09 1.06 -22.21
C ARG A 155 -9.89 -0.33 -21.59
N ARG A 156 -8.99 -0.47 -20.61
CA ARG A 156 -8.77 -1.73 -19.88
C ARG A 156 -10.03 -2.13 -19.10
N LEU A 157 -10.66 -1.17 -18.41
CA LEU A 157 -11.91 -1.35 -17.68
C LEU A 157 -13.08 -1.76 -18.58
N LYS A 158 -13.17 -1.27 -19.82
CA LYS A 158 -14.18 -1.75 -20.78
C LYS A 158 -14.03 -3.24 -21.12
N ASN A 159 -12.82 -3.76 -21.02
CA ASN A 159 -12.50 -5.16 -21.29
C ASN A 159 -12.35 -6.00 -20.02
N VAL A 160 -12.81 -5.52 -18.85
CA VAL A 160 -12.69 -6.23 -17.57
C VAL A 160 -13.22 -7.67 -17.65
N LYS A 161 -14.31 -7.91 -18.38
CA LYS A 161 -14.91 -9.24 -18.57
C LYS A 161 -14.01 -10.20 -19.37
N LYS A 162 -13.02 -9.69 -20.10
CA LYS A 162 -11.99 -10.50 -20.79
C LYS A 162 -11.00 -11.10 -19.79
N TYR A 163 -10.72 -10.39 -18.69
CA TYR A 163 -9.81 -10.82 -17.64
C TYR A 163 -10.52 -11.63 -16.53
N GLY A 164 -11.84 -11.44 -16.38
CA GLY A 164 -12.62 -11.94 -15.26
C GLY A 164 -13.15 -13.37 -15.38
N LYS A 165 -12.31 -14.35 -15.04
CA LYS A 165 -12.78 -15.69 -14.61
C LYS A 165 -12.32 -16.09 -13.20
N ALA A 166 -11.36 -15.36 -12.61
CA ALA A 166 -10.88 -15.61 -11.26
C ALA A 166 -11.64 -14.76 -10.24
N ASP A 167 -11.71 -15.23 -8.99
CA ASP A 167 -12.51 -14.64 -7.90
C ASP A 167 -12.19 -13.15 -7.65
N HIS A 168 -10.94 -12.73 -7.88
CA HIS A 168 -10.52 -11.33 -7.71
C HIS A 168 -11.08 -10.35 -8.77
N TRP A 169 -11.81 -10.84 -9.78
CA TRP A 169 -12.49 -10.03 -10.80
C TRP A 169 -14.03 -10.07 -10.69
N SER A 170 -14.59 -10.77 -9.71
CA SER A 170 -16.04 -10.98 -9.58
C SER A 170 -16.84 -9.67 -9.51
N HIS A 171 -16.27 -8.64 -8.88
CA HIS A 171 -16.88 -7.31 -8.69
C HIS A 171 -16.43 -6.27 -9.73
N ALA A 172 -15.76 -6.71 -10.80
CA ALA A 172 -15.14 -5.78 -11.71
C ALA A 172 -16.18 -4.97 -12.53
N GLY A 173 -16.00 -3.65 -12.55
CA GLY A 173 -16.93 -2.66 -13.10
C GLY A 173 -17.84 -2.02 -12.06
N GLU A 174 -17.92 -2.56 -10.83
CA GLU A 174 -18.68 -1.94 -9.74
C GLU A 174 -18.08 -0.59 -9.33
N LYS A 175 -18.95 0.31 -8.90
CA LYS A 175 -18.56 1.61 -8.32
C LYS A 175 -18.77 1.54 -6.82
N ILE A 176 -17.70 1.77 -6.07
CA ILE A 176 -17.72 1.74 -4.61
C ILE A 176 -17.25 3.07 -4.06
N THR A 177 -17.85 3.51 -2.96
CA THR A 177 -17.39 4.69 -2.22
C THR A 177 -16.64 4.22 -0.99
N VAL A 178 -15.40 4.67 -0.83
CA VAL A 178 -14.50 4.24 0.24
C VAL A 178 -14.12 5.44 1.09
N GLN A 179 -14.06 5.24 2.40
CA GLN A 179 -13.57 6.23 3.36
C GLN A 179 -12.08 6.48 3.15
N CYS A 180 -11.69 7.74 3.11
CA CYS A 180 -10.29 8.13 3.06
C CYS A 180 -9.79 8.59 4.42
N TYR A 181 -8.50 8.37 4.64
CA TYR A 181 -7.77 8.86 5.79
C TYR A 181 -6.45 9.49 5.34
N SER A 182 -5.94 10.43 6.13
CA SER A 182 -4.56 10.87 5.94
C SER A 182 -3.62 9.72 6.33
N LEU A 183 -2.51 9.56 5.60
CA LEU A 183 -1.47 8.60 5.96
C LEU A 183 -0.98 8.84 7.40
N LEU A 184 -0.90 10.10 7.82
CA LEU A 184 -0.48 10.46 9.16
C LEU A 184 -1.46 9.95 10.23
N SER A 185 -2.77 9.94 9.96
CA SER A 185 -3.76 9.38 10.89
C SER A 185 -3.55 7.87 11.07
N LEU A 186 -3.33 7.14 9.97
CA LEU A 186 -3.08 5.70 10.03
C LEU A 186 -1.77 5.38 10.78
N LEU A 187 -0.71 6.14 10.53
CA LEU A 187 0.58 5.96 11.22
C LEU A 187 0.47 6.29 12.72
N LYS A 188 -0.27 7.33 13.08
CA LYS A 188 -0.55 7.67 14.49
C LYS A 188 -1.31 6.56 15.21
N GLU A 189 -2.32 5.98 14.56
CA GLU A 189 -3.14 4.89 15.12
C GLU A 189 -2.28 3.69 15.53
N ILE A 190 -1.30 3.33 14.71
CA ILE A 190 -0.39 2.20 15.00
C ILE A 190 0.85 2.62 15.81
N GLY A 191 0.92 3.87 16.28
CA GLY A 191 2.05 4.41 17.03
C GLY A 191 3.35 4.52 16.22
N GLN A 192 3.30 4.48 14.90
CA GLN A 192 4.48 4.55 14.04
C GLN A 192 4.83 6.00 13.66
N ARG A 193 6.13 6.32 13.76
CA ARG A 193 6.69 7.65 13.49
C ARG A 193 7.75 7.63 12.39
N ARG A 194 8.25 6.44 12.01
CA ARG A 194 9.31 6.26 11.02
C ARG A 194 8.85 5.31 9.92
N VAL A 195 9.12 5.71 8.68
CA VAL A 195 8.92 4.88 7.48
C VAL A 195 10.27 4.82 6.77
N ASP A 196 10.77 3.60 6.55
CA ASP A 196 12.05 3.36 5.86
C ASP A 196 11.86 3.09 4.37
N TYR A 197 10.68 2.62 3.96
CA TYR A 197 10.32 2.40 2.56
C TYR A 197 8.85 2.76 2.34
N PHE A 198 8.56 3.59 1.34
CA PHE A 198 7.20 3.98 0.97
C PHE A 198 6.95 3.61 -0.48
N ARG A 199 5.82 2.94 -0.74
CA ARG A 199 5.35 2.55 -2.07
C ARG A 199 3.91 3.00 -2.28
N LEU A 200 3.65 3.54 -3.47
CA LEU A 200 2.32 3.85 -3.99
C LEU A 200 2.18 3.21 -5.37
N THR A 201 1.09 2.48 -5.60
CA THR A 201 0.78 1.82 -6.87
C THR A 201 -0.31 2.54 -7.65
#